data_AF-A0AAV7K326-F1
#
_entry.id   AF-A0AAV7K326-F1
#
_cell.length_a   1.000
_cell.length_b   1.000
_cell.length_c   1.000
_cell.angle_alpha   90.00
_cell.angle_beta   90.00
_cell.angle_gamma   90.00
#
_symmetry.space_group_name_H-M   'P 1'
#
loop_
_entity.id
_entity.type
_entity.pdbx_description
1 polymer ?
#
loop_
_entity_poly.entity_id
_entity_poly.type
_entity_poly.pdbx_seq_one_letter_code
_entity_poly.pdbx_strand_id
1 'polypeptide(L)'
;MFIVYIYNDDFLFVSAAIHAIGRIASRVPEISDICLSGLLGLLSCTDLDIAGESVIVIQRLLHLGPGQNEDVIIRLSKMLDKTENSNARASIIWIIGEHCHRIPLIAPDVLRKAAKMFLYETDPVKHQTLNLAAKLVCLNSKQTRVLCQYVFSLGRFDQSYDIRDKSRLLRNILFPPGDNIIHKYSKKLIISHKPAPQLRSPYKDREQWQLGSLSHFLNIKVVGYKLLPDFPHKAPKSTVRDVFVESDNTFIQKPVGYIRTKDLNTFYSSHGESSSATDSESITDTDESYDSDISTHSSASSLSELSGHREFEESVPIHKNELHSETDNTSGSDTSDTSDSNQPIEPLSSNVNNPQSKCLLIDEFTEEDVNANILEPMCNDTLLTPTKNLIDELEPILPKFVTTNYNEVMNKYNGNGISIKYRMLRRRFNINTPRMIEVELLIENHEAGTIFSDLSIDPASGTNLQKGNEFGKIFPLSKVYYSVGIDFNDSIQPAKLFVRSLDANINNSIYIHPTCGELMLPVYFPEMSFLKYQKRFGGMSVTKGDICMNQCSNSIDHQILEGCNLNPIPTSNQHTKLYAGITASKKSLVLVSIIIQSDNLVSLEVDCDHMMISDSLFSIIKEILIS
;
A
#
# COMPACT_ATOMS: atom_id res chain seq x y z
N MET A 1 21.38 -11.13 13.85
CA MET A 1 20.39 -12.04 13.23
C MET A 1 19.76 -11.44 11.97
N PHE A 2 19.28 -10.19 11.97
CA PHE A 2 18.59 -9.60 10.81
C PHE A 2 19.43 -9.40 9.53
N ILE A 3 20.77 -9.35 9.64
CA ILE A 3 21.66 -9.18 8.48
C ILE A 3 21.56 -10.34 7.49
N VAL A 4 21.23 -11.55 7.95
CA VAL A 4 21.08 -12.73 7.09
C VAL A 4 19.90 -12.57 6.12
N TYR A 5 18.85 -11.87 6.55
CA TYR A 5 17.64 -11.66 5.75
C TYR A 5 17.81 -10.66 4.60
N ILE A 6 18.96 -9.99 4.52
CA ILE A 6 19.27 -9.01 3.47
C ILE A 6 19.64 -9.71 2.15
N TYR A 7 20.08 -10.97 2.21
CA TYR A 7 20.46 -11.77 1.04
C TYR A 7 19.29 -12.53 0.41
N ASN A 8 18.04 -12.21 0.77
CA ASN A 8 16.86 -12.83 0.17
C ASN A 8 16.49 -12.14 -1.15
N ASP A 9 15.89 -12.90 -2.07
CA ASP A 9 15.50 -12.40 -3.39
C ASP A 9 14.30 -11.43 -3.36
N ASP A 10 13.50 -11.46 -2.28
CA ASP A 10 12.31 -10.61 -2.14
C ASP A 10 12.68 -9.21 -1.60
N PHE A 11 12.63 -8.22 -2.48
CA PHE A 11 12.91 -6.82 -2.14
C PHE A 11 12.02 -6.28 -1.00
N LEU A 12 10.72 -6.63 -0.97
CA LEU A 12 9.82 -6.13 0.06
C LEU A 12 10.22 -6.67 1.44
N PHE A 13 10.60 -7.95 1.48
CA PHE A 13 11.10 -8.58 2.70
C PHE A 13 12.44 -7.98 3.15
N VAL A 14 13.38 -7.77 2.22
CA VAL A 14 14.68 -7.15 2.50
C VAL A 14 14.50 -5.72 3.01
N SER A 15 13.65 -4.93 2.36
CA SER A 15 13.30 -3.57 2.80
C SER A 15 12.73 -3.59 4.23
N ALA A 16 11.77 -4.48 4.52
CA ALA A 16 11.21 -4.62 5.86
C ALA A 16 12.29 -4.99 6.90
N ALA A 17 13.25 -5.85 6.55
CA ALA A 17 14.37 -6.20 7.42
C ALA A 17 15.30 -5.00 7.69
N ILE A 18 15.62 -4.20 6.66
CA ILE A 18 16.43 -2.97 6.79
C ILE A 18 15.74 -1.94 7.69
N HIS A 19 14.43 -1.73 7.49
CA HIS A 19 13.63 -0.86 8.35
C HIS A 19 13.55 -1.39 9.79
N ALA A 20 13.44 -2.71 9.99
CA ALA A 20 13.47 -3.32 11.31
C ALA A 20 14.81 -3.09 12.02
N ILE A 21 15.95 -3.22 11.32
CA ILE A 21 17.28 -2.89 11.84
C ILE A 21 17.32 -1.43 12.31
N GLY A 22 16.77 -0.51 11.51
CA GLY A 22 16.66 0.91 11.86
C GLY A 22 15.86 1.16 13.14
N ARG A 23 14.72 0.48 13.30
CA ARG A 23 13.88 0.60 14.51
C ARG A 23 14.59 0.07 15.75
N ILE A 24 15.32 -1.04 15.62
CA ILE A 24 16.10 -1.63 16.72
C ILE A 24 17.21 -0.67 17.15
N ALA A 25 18.00 -0.17 16.19
CA ALA A 25 19.07 0.79 16.46
C ALA A 25 18.57 2.09 17.10
N SER A 26 17.34 2.52 16.77
CA SER A 26 16.71 3.70 17.38
C SER A 26 16.29 3.47 18.84
N ARG A 27 15.97 2.23 19.21
CA ARG A 27 15.45 1.88 20.54
C ARG A 27 16.55 1.40 21.49
N VAL A 28 17.58 0.77 20.95
CA VAL A 28 18.71 0.19 21.70
C VAL A 28 20.01 0.88 21.25
N PRO A 29 20.44 1.96 21.94
CA PRO A 29 21.61 2.74 21.54
C PRO A 29 22.92 1.97 21.64
N GLU A 30 23.00 0.92 22.45
CA GLU A 30 24.21 0.09 22.59
C GLU A 30 24.60 -0.63 21.29
N ILE A 31 23.63 -0.90 20.42
CA ILE A 31 23.82 -1.64 19.16
C ILE A 31 23.77 -0.67 17.95
N SER A 32 23.52 0.63 18.18
CA SER A 32 23.31 1.59 17.09
C SER A 32 24.49 1.69 16.14
N ASP A 33 25.71 1.67 16.69
CA ASP A 33 26.94 1.80 15.90
C ASP A 33 27.18 0.56 15.02
N ILE A 34 26.92 -0.64 15.56
CA ILE A 34 27.00 -1.91 14.81
C ILE A 34 25.98 -1.91 13.67
N CYS A 35 24.75 -1.49 13.95
CA CYS A 35 23.70 -1.38 12.93
C CYS A 35 24.05 -0.33 11.86
N LEU A 36 24.60 0.81 12.25
CA LEU A 36 25.02 1.86 11.32
C LEU A 36 26.15 1.35 10.42
N SER A 37 27.19 0.71 10.98
CA SER A 37 28.25 0.09 10.18
C SER A 37 27.72 -0.99 9.23
N GLY A 38 26.77 -1.81 9.67
CA GLY A 38 26.10 -2.80 8.83
C GLY A 38 25.35 -2.17 7.65
N LEU A 39 24.53 -1.14 7.91
CA LEU A 39 23.81 -0.38 6.88
C LEU A 39 24.76 0.33 5.91
N LEU A 40 25.91 0.83 6.38
CA LEU A 40 26.94 1.38 5.50
C LEU A 40 27.60 0.34 4.61
N GLY A 41 27.68 -0.92 5.06
CA GLY A 41 28.09 -2.04 4.22
C GLY A 41 27.15 -2.23 3.03
N LEU A 42 25.84 -2.06 3.25
CA LEU A 42 24.82 -2.20 2.19
C LEU A 42 24.90 -1.12 1.13
N LEU A 43 25.47 0.06 1.43
CA LEU A 43 25.73 1.09 0.42
C LEU A 43 26.74 0.65 -0.65
N SER A 44 27.48 -0.43 -0.41
CA SER A 44 28.45 -1.00 -1.36
C SER A 44 27.91 -2.24 -2.08
N CYS A 45 26.67 -2.64 -1.82
CA CYS A 45 25.98 -3.66 -2.61
C CYS A 45 25.76 -3.19 -4.05
N THR A 46 25.60 -4.16 -4.95
CA THR A 46 25.30 -3.93 -6.37
C THR A 46 23.90 -3.35 -6.58
N ASP A 47 22.97 -3.68 -5.69
CA ASP A 47 21.56 -3.40 -5.88
C ASP A 47 21.21 -2.00 -5.37
N LEU A 48 20.89 -1.12 -6.30
CA LEU A 48 20.67 0.31 -6.05
C LEU A 48 19.44 0.57 -5.17
N ASP A 49 18.41 -0.28 -5.26
CA ASP A 49 17.18 -0.14 -4.48
C ASP A 49 17.43 -0.45 -3.00
N ILE A 50 18.15 -1.54 -2.70
CA ILE A 50 18.54 -1.93 -1.33
C ILE A 50 19.46 -0.86 -0.73
N ALA A 51 20.43 -0.36 -1.50
CA ALA A 51 21.28 0.74 -1.10
C ALA A 51 20.44 2.00 -0.80
N GLY A 52 19.42 2.29 -1.62
CA GLY A 52 18.48 3.39 -1.43
C GLY A 52 17.72 3.31 -0.11
N GLU A 53 17.11 2.17 0.21
CA GLU A 53 16.40 1.95 1.48
C GLU A 53 17.34 2.10 2.69
N SER A 54 18.57 1.59 2.56
CA SER A 54 19.59 1.71 3.59
C SER A 54 19.93 3.18 3.89
N VAL A 55 20.04 4.04 2.86
CA VAL A 55 20.27 5.47 3.02
C VAL A 55 19.17 6.15 3.84
N ILE A 56 17.90 5.81 3.57
CA ILE A 56 16.74 6.39 4.27
C ILE A 56 16.80 6.02 5.76
N VAL A 57 17.15 4.77 6.08
CA VAL A 57 17.31 4.34 7.48
C VAL A 57 18.52 5.02 8.13
N ILE A 58 19.64 5.16 7.43
CA ILE A 58 20.84 5.87 7.93
C ILE A 58 20.49 7.33 8.27
N GLN A 59 19.74 8.04 7.43
CA GLN A 59 19.27 9.40 7.70
C GLN A 59 18.60 9.49 9.07
N ARG A 60 17.69 8.55 9.34
CA ARG A 60 16.93 8.48 10.59
C ARG A 60 17.85 8.29 11.80
N LEU A 61 18.83 7.40 11.70
CA LEU A 61 19.77 7.12 12.79
C LEU A 61 20.70 8.32 13.06
N LEU A 62 21.19 8.99 12.01
CA LEU A 62 22.02 10.19 12.15
C LEU A 62 21.30 11.35 12.84
N HIS A 63 19.98 11.47 12.63
CA HIS A 63 19.17 12.49 13.30
C HIS A 63 18.98 12.21 14.80
N LEU A 64 18.99 10.93 15.21
CA LEU A 64 18.82 10.51 16.60
C LEU A 64 20.13 10.59 17.40
N GLY A 65 21.27 10.30 16.77
CA GLY A 65 22.59 10.32 17.40
C GLY A 65 23.54 11.30 16.72
N PRO A 66 23.65 12.56 17.19
CA PRO A 66 24.51 13.58 16.58
C PRO A 66 26.02 13.36 16.87
N GLY A 67 26.50 12.11 16.83
CA GLY A 67 27.90 11.72 16.98
C GLY A 67 28.81 12.22 15.85
N GLN A 68 30.11 11.88 15.92
CA GLN A 68 31.12 12.24 14.90
C GLN A 68 31.01 11.33 13.68
N ASN A 69 29.96 11.53 12.88
CA ASN A 69 29.70 10.74 11.66
C ASN A 69 30.16 11.45 10.39
N GLU A 70 31.28 12.20 10.44
CA GLU A 70 31.76 12.97 9.29
C GLU A 70 32.11 12.06 8.11
N ASP A 71 32.83 10.97 8.37
CA ASP A 71 33.21 9.97 7.36
C ASP A 71 31.98 9.36 6.66
N VAL A 72 30.90 9.16 7.42
CA VAL A 72 29.63 8.63 6.91
C VAL A 72 29.01 9.63 5.93
N ILE A 73 28.96 10.91 6.31
CA ILE A 73 28.41 11.97 5.46
C ILE A 73 29.25 12.11 4.18
N ILE A 74 30.58 12.03 4.28
CA ILE A 74 31.48 12.05 3.12
C ILE A 74 31.18 10.87 2.19
N ARG A 75 31.01 9.65 2.73
CA ARG A 75 30.67 8.46 1.93
C ARG A 75 29.32 8.62 1.23
N LEU A 76 28.30 9.10 1.93
CA LEU A 76 26.97 9.38 1.37
C LEU A 76 27.02 10.44 0.26
N SER A 77 27.83 11.49 0.42
CA SER A 77 27.98 12.53 -0.61
C SER A 77 28.54 12.00 -1.94
N LYS A 78 29.38 10.96 -1.88
CA LYS A 78 29.91 10.26 -3.07
C LYS A 78 28.87 9.35 -3.73
N MET A 79 27.89 8.86 -2.96
CA MET A 79 26.81 8.00 -3.47
C MET A 79 25.71 8.78 -4.19
N LEU A 80 25.60 10.09 -3.98
CA LEU A 80 24.59 10.93 -4.64
C LEU A 80 24.57 10.77 -6.17
N ASP A 81 25.72 10.55 -6.82
CA ASP A 81 25.78 10.39 -8.28
C ASP A 81 25.27 9.02 -8.76
N LYS A 82 25.24 8.01 -7.88
CA LYS A 82 24.84 6.63 -8.19
C LYS A 82 23.41 6.31 -7.78
N THR A 83 22.84 7.09 -6.86
CA THR A 83 21.50 6.83 -6.32
C THR A 83 20.42 7.25 -7.31
N GLU A 84 19.67 6.29 -7.83
CA GLU A 84 18.51 6.53 -8.72
C GLU A 84 17.23 6.81 -7.92
N ASN A 85 17.06 6.16 -6.76
CA ASN A 85 15.87 6.34 -5.92
C ASN A 85 15.76 7.79 -5.41
N SER A 86 14.68 8.47 -5.78
CA SER A 86 14.39 9.86 -5.44
C SER A 86 14.35 10.15 -3.94
N ASN A 87 13.78 9.24 -3.15
CA ASN A 87 13.69 9.40 -1.70
C ASN A 87 15.07 9.31 -1.05
N ALA A 88 15.89 8.36 -1.50
CA ALA A 88 17.27 8.23 -1.06
C ALA A 88 18.13 9.44 -1.47
N ARG A 89 17.99 9.95 -2.70
CA ARG A 89 18.66 11.20 -3.14
C ARG A 89 18.30 12.39 -2.26
N ALA A 90 17.00 12.59 -1.99
CA ALA A 90 16.52 13.65 -1.12
C ALA A 90 17.08 13.50 0.31
N SER A 91 17.14 12.26 0.81
CA SER A 91 17.72 11.91 2.11
C SER A 91 19.20 12.32 2.21
N ILE A 92 20.02 12.00 1.19
CA ILE A 92 21.44 12.37 1.15
C ILE A 92 21.60 13.90 1.18
N ILE A 93 20.86 14.63 0.34
CA ILE A 93 20.90 16.10 0.30
C ILE A 93 20.49 16.69 1.65
N TRP A 94 19.46 16.11 2.28
CA TRP A 94 19.01 16.52 3.59
C TRP A 94 20.10 16.31 4.67
N ILE A 95 20.75 15.14 4.71
CA ILE A 95 21.81 14.82 5.69
C ILE A 95 22.96 15.84 5.58
N ILE A 96 23.39 16.09 4.34
CA ILE A 96 24.44 17.08 4.04
C ILE A 96 23.98 18.48 4.43
N GLY A 97 22.70 18.81 4.23
CA GLY A 97 22.12 20.07 4.67
C GLY A 97 22.07 20.23 6.18
N GLU A 98 21.82 19.17 6.94
CA GLU A 98 21.83 19.21 8.41
C GLU A 98 23.26 19.36 8.96
N HIS A 99 24.22 18.65 8.36
CA HIS A 99 25.61 18.65 8.80
C HIS A 99 26.53 19.57 7.97
N CYS A 100 25.98 20.52 7.23
CA CYS A 100 26.74 21.41 6.33
C CYS A 100 27.84 22.23 7.04
N HIS A 101 27.68 22.47 8.35
CA HIS A 101 28.69 23.09 9.21
C HIS A 101 29.98 22.25 9.36
N ARG A 102 29.85 20.92 9.36
CA ARG A 102 30.96 19.99 9.56
C ARG A 102 31.73 19.76 8.27
N ILE A 103 31.06 19.83 7.12
CA ILE A 103 31.65 19.61 5.79
C ILE A 103 31.58 20.84 4.86
N PRO A 104 32.23 21.97 5.22
CA PRO A 104 32.09 23.24 4.52
C PRO A 104 32.63 23.23 3.07
N LEU A 105 33.53 22.30 2.74
CA LEU A 105 34.10 22.16 1.39
C LEU A 105 33.20 21.31 0.47
N ILE A 106 32.60 20.24 1.00
CA ILE A 106 31.86 19.25 0.21
C ILE A 106 30.42 19.71 -0.04
N ALA A 107 29.78 20.34 0.95
CA ALA A 107 28.38 20.74 0.82
C ALA A 107 28.11 21.73 -0.34
N PRO A 108 28.96 22.76 -0.61
CA PRO A 108 28.84 23.59 -1.81
C PRO A 108 28.97 22.80 -3.12
N ASP A 109 29.83 21.80 -3.17
CA ASP A 109 30.01 20.95 -4.36
C ASP A 109 28.80 20.04 -4.61
N VAL A 110 28.21 19.52 -3.54
CA VAL A 110 26.95 18.78 -3.60
C VAL A 110 25.82 19.66 -4.14
N LEU A 111 25.70 20.90 -3.63
CA LEU A 111 24.74 21.87 -4.16
C LEU A 111 24.99 22.15 -5.64
N ARG A 112 26.25 22.27 -6.07
CA ARG A 112 26.62 22.49 -7.47
C ARG A 112 26.19 21.32 -8.36
N LYS A 113 26.34 20.08 -7.90
CA LYS A 113 25.87 18.88 -8.61
C LYS A 113 24.34 18.85 -8.69
N ALA A 114 23.65 19.04 -7.57
CA ALA A 114 22.18 19.07 -7.50
C ALA A 114 21.59 20.18 -8.39
N ALA A 115 22.22 21.36 -8.43
CA ALA A 115 21.79 22.47 -9.27
C ALA A 115 21.83 22.15 -10.78
N LYS A 116 22.77 21.32 -11.24
CA LYS A 116 22.86 20.90 -12.65
C LYS A 116 21.70 20.00 -13.05
N MET A 117 21.30 19.10 -12.15
CA MET A 117 20.23 18.12 -12.41
C MET A 117 18.85 18.62 -12.00
N PHE A 118 18.75 19.75 -11.30
CA PHE A 118 17.54 20.27 -10.66
C PHE A 118 16.27 20.20 -11.52
N LEU A 119 16.37 20.47 -12.83
CA LEU A 119 15.22 20.44 -13.75
C LEU A 119 14.63 19.03 -13.93
N TYR A 120 15.47 18.00 -13.91
CA TYR A 120 15.11 16.60 -14.17
C TYR A 120 14.84 15.80 -12.88
N GLU A 121 15.07 16.40 -11.72
CA GLU A 121 14.84 15.75 -10.43
C GLU A 121 13.35 15.75 -10.06
N THR A 122 12.98 14.89 -9.11
CA THR A 122 11.63 14.87 -8.54
C THR A 122 11.46 15.95 -7.46
N ASP A 123 10.20 16.26 -7.15
CA ASP A 123 9.84 17.30 -6.20
C ASP A 123 10.50 17.18 -4.79
N PRO A 124 10.60 16.00 -4.15
CA PRO A 124 11.28 15.89 -2.85
C PRO A 124 12.76 16.27 -2.94
N VAL A 125 13.46 15.88 -4.02
CA VAL A 125 14.89 16.18 -4.22
C VAL A 125 15.08 17.68 -4.46
N LYS A 126 14.25 18.30 -5.30
CA LYS A 126 14.27 19.75 -5.55
C LYS A 126 14.00 20.53 -4.27
N HIS A 127 13.01 20.10 -3.48
CA HIS A 127 12.69 20.72 -2.20
C HIS A 127 13.88 20.67 -1.23
N GLN A 128 14.57 19.53 -1.11
CA GLN A 128 15.77 19.45 -0.28
C GLN A 128 16.94 20.25 -0.84
N THR A 129 17.05 20.37 -2.17
CA THR A 129 18.05 21.22 -2.81
C THR A 129 17.84 22.70 -2.46
N LEU A 130 16.59 23.18 -2.44
CA LEU A 130 16.26 24.53 -1.97
C LEU A 130 16.63 24.74 -0.51
N ASN A 131 16.35 23.76 0.36
CA ASN A 131 16.72 23.82 1.78
C ASN A 131 18.25 23.87 1.96
N LEU A 132 19.00 23.02 1.25
CA LEU A 132 20.46 23.00 1.28
C LEU A 132 21.03 24.36 0.83
N ALA A 133 20.51 24.93 -0.26
CA ALA A 133 20.93 26.25 -0.75
C ALA A 133 20.71 27.35 0.29
N ALA A 134 19.54 27.37 0.92
CA ALA A 134 19.19 28.33 1.96
C ALA A 134 20.12 28.25 3.17
N LYS A 135 20.39 27.02 3.65
CA LYS A 135 21.30 26.77 4.77
C LYS A 135 22.74 27.19 4.43
N LEU A 136 23.23 26.83 3.24
CA LEU A 136 24.59 27.15 2.82
C LEU A 136 24.87 28.65 2.72
N VAL A 137 23.92 29.44 2.23
CA VAL A 137 24.07 30.91 2.19
C VAL A 137 24.14 31.51 3.58
N CYS A 138 23.37 30.98 4.54
CA CYS A 138 23.42 31.44 5.93
C CYS A 138 24.76 31.14 6.62
N LEU A 139 25.54 30.18 6.10
CA LEU A 139 26.82 29.77 6.67
C LEU A 139 28.03 30.34 5.94
N ASN A 140 28.05 30.19 4.62
CA ASN A 140 29.12 30.62 3.75
C ASN A 140 28.56 31.44 2.59
N SER A 141 28.01 32.62 2.90
CA SER A 141 27.44 33.51 1.90
C SER A 141 28.46 33.94 0.85
N LYS A 142 29.77 34.04 1.16
CA LYS A 142 30.76 34.54 0.20
C LYS A 142 30.91 33.60 -1.00
N GLN A 143 30.96 32.30 -0.75
CA GLN A 143 31.14 31.29 -1.79
C GLN A 143 29.82 30.86 -2.45
N THR A 144 28.74 30.74 -1.66
CA THR A 144 27.52 30.03 -2.10
C THR A 144 26.40 30.94 -2.59
N ARG A 145 26.53 32.27 -2.42
CA ARG A 145 25.47 33.24 -2.77
C ARG A 145 25.03 33.16 -4.23
N VAL A 146 25.97 33.19 -5.17
CA VAL A 146 25.64 33.15 -6.61
C VAL A 146 24.94 31.84 -6.98
N LEU A 147 25.46 30.73 -6.47
CA LEU A 147 24.88 29.40 -6.71
C LEU A 147 23.47 29.27 -6.13
N CYS A 148 23.23 29.80 -4.93
CA CYS A 148 21.90 29.79 -4.33
C CYS A 148 20.89 30.67 -5.09
N GLN A 149 21.32 31.86 -5.53
CA GLN A 149 20.48 32.71 -6.40
C GLN A 149 20.11 32.03 -7.72
N TYR A 150 21.05 31.25 -8.28
CA TYR A 150 20.79 30.43 -9.46
C TYR A 150 19.74 29.35 -9.18
N VAL A 151 19.90 28.55 -8.12
CA VAL A 151 18.92 27.50 -7.76
C VAL A 151 17.53 28.09 -7.47
N PHE A 152 17.42 29.21 -6.75
CA PHE A 152 16.13 29.87 -6.54
C PHE A 152 15.52 30.41 -7.84
N SER A 153 16.35 30.83 -8.79
CA SER A 153 15.87 31.26 -10.11
C SER A 153 15.36 30.08 -10.94
N LEU A 154 15.96 28.90 -10.83
CA LEU A 154 15.42 27.66 -11.40
C LEU A 154 14.08 27.31 -10.77
N GLY A 155 14.00 27.29 -9.43
CA GLY A 155 12.77 26.96 -8.71
C GLY A 155 11.62 27.95 -8.94
N ARG A 156 11.90 29.20 -9.34
CA ARG A 156 10.88 30.23 -9.61
C ARG A 156 9.91 29.83 -10.72
N PHE A 157 10.38 29.03 -11.68
CA PHE A 157 9.64 28.60 -12.87
C PHE A 157 9.39 27.09 -12.90
N ASP A 158 9.47 26.41 -11.74
CA ASP A 158 9.18 24.98 -11.66
C ASP A 158 7.70 24.66 -11.94
N GLN A 159 7.40 23.44 -12.36
CA GLN A 159 6.02 23.00 -12.63
C GLN A 159 5.21 22.90 -11.33
N SER A 160 5.84 22.39 -10.26
CA SER A 160 5.19 22.25 -8.97
C SER A 160 4.92 23.61 -8.32
N TYR A 161 3.76 23.74 -7.69
CA TYR A 161 3.38 24.97 -7.00
C TYR A 161 4.24 25.18 -5.74
N ASP A 162 4.44 24.13 -4.96
CA ASP A 162 5.14 24.19 -3.67
C ASP A 162 6.61 24.61 -3.80
N ILE A 163 7.30 24.14 -4.84
CA ILE A 163 8.70 24.51 -5.11
C ILE A 163 8.79 25.97 -5.54
N ARG A 164 7.85 26.44 -6.37
CA ARG A 164 7.80 27.85 -6.79
C ARG A 164 7.59 28.78 -5.61
N ASP A 165 6.62 28.46 -4.76
CA ASP A 165 6.28 29.27 -3.59
C ASP A 165 7.39 29.26 -2.55
N LYS A 166 7.94 28.08 -2.25
CA LYS A 166 9.09 27.95 -1.36
C LYS A 166 10.31 28.70 -1.88
N SER A 167 10.60 28.62 -3.18
CA SER A 167 11.69 29.38 -3.80
C SER A 167 11.50 30.88 -3.65
N ARG A 168 10.29 31.40 -3.90
CA ARG A 168 9.96 32.82 -3.72
C ARG A 168 10.10 33.26 -2.26
N LEU A 169 9.58 32.45 -1.34
CA LEU A 169 9.67 32.70 0.09
C LEU A 169 11.13 32.77 0.55
N LEU A 170 11.93 31.75 0.24
CA LEU A 170 13.35 31.70 0.62
C LEU A 170 14.15 32.84 -0.01
N ARG A 171 13.89 33.16 -1.28
CA ARG A 171 14.53 34.29 -1.96
C ARG A 171 14.21 35.62 -1.29
N ASN A 172 12.96 35.84 -0.90
CA ASN A 172 12.56 37.09 -0.23
C ASN A 172 13.11 37.21 1.20
N ILE A 173 13.28 36.08 1.89
CA ILE A 173 13.89 36.04 3.24
C ILE A 173 15.40 36.29 3.17
N LEU A 174 16.10 35.66 2.21
CA LEU A 174 17.56 35.64 2.13
C LEU A 174 18.16 36.77 1.28
N PHE A 175 17.42 37.26 0.29
CA PHE A 175 17.86 38.30 -0.64
C PHE A 175 16.81 39.40 -0.78
N PRO A 176 16.45 40.09 0.32
CA PRO A 176 15.48 41.17 0.24
C PRO A 176 16.06 42.35 -0.58
N PRO A 177 15.21 43.09 -1.32
CA PRO A 177 15.63 44.30 -2.03
C PRO A 177 15.93 45.49 -1.08
N GLY A 178 15.61 45.37 0.21
CA GLY A 178 15.86 46.39 1.24
C GLY A 178 16.05 45.79 2.64
N ASP A 179 16.15 46.65 3.66
CA ASP A 179 16.36 46.23 5.04
C ASP A 179 15.10 45.60 5.66
N ASN A 180 15.02 44.27 5.59
CA ASN A 180 13.94 43.50 6.20
C ASN A 180 14.35 43.01 7.59
N ILE A 181 13.48 43.22 8.58
CA ILE A 181 13.64 42.69 9.95
C ILE A 181 13.80 41.16 9.91
N ILE A 182 13.04 40.49 9.03
CA ILE A 182 13.07 39.03 8.85
C ILE A 182 14.45 38.54 8.40
N HIS A 183 15.12 39.28 7.51
CA HIS A 183 16.46 38.91 7.05
C HIS A 183 17.48 38.89 8.20
N LYS A 184 17.35 39.77 9.20
CA LYS A 184 18.19 39.75 10.42
C LYS A 184 18.04 38.44 11.21
N TYR A 185 16.85 37.84 11.19
CA TYR A 185 16.55 36.56 11.85
C TYR A 185 16.64 35.34 10.92
N SER A 186 16.97 35.52 9.64
CA SER A 186 16.98 34.46 8.62
C SER A 186 17.84 33.25 9.03
N LYS A 187 19.06 33.50 9.54
CA LYS A 187 19.97 32.46 10.02
C LYS A 187 19.36 31.63 11.15
N LYS A 188 18.65 32.28 12.08
CA LYS A 188 17.99 31.58 13.20
C LYS A 188 16.76 30.79 12.75
N LEU A 189 16.03 31.32 11.76
CA LEU A 189 14.85 30.67 11.20
C LEU A 189 15.22 29.41 10.41
N ILE A 190 16.22 29.51 9.54
CA ILE A 190 16.62 28.44 8.61
C ILE A 190 17.46 27.35 9.29
N ILE A 191 18.29 27.72 10.28
CA ILE A 191 19.21 26.79 11.00
C ILE A 191 18.66 26.49 12.40
N SER A 192 17.35 26.51 12.57
CA SER A 192 16.72 26.08 13.82
C SER A 192 16.91 24.57 14.00
N HIS A 193 17.15 24.14 15.25
CA HIS A 193 17.27 22.72 15.55
C HIS A 193 15.91 22.04 15.34
N LYS A 194 15.87 21.02 14.49
CA LYS A 194 14.66 20.25 14.24
C LYS A 194 14.50 19.18 15.33
N PRO A 195 13.34 19.08 16.00
CA PRO A 195 13.15 18.02 16.99
C PRO A 195 13.31 16.64 16.35
N ALA A 196 13.83 15.68 17.10
CA ALA A 196 13.97 14.32 16.59
C ALA A 196 12.61 13.70 16.25
N PRO A 197 12.46 13.04 15.08
CA PRO A 197 11.24 12.35 14.75
C PRO A 197 11.04 11.23 15.78
N GLN A 198 9.97 11.33 16.55
CA GLN A 198 9.66 10.34 17.56
C GLN A 198 8.99 9.16 16.87
N LEU A 199 9.66 8.00 16.80
CA LEU A 199 9.01 6.75 16.40
C LEU A 199 8.04 6.36 17.52
N ARG A 200 6.81 6.85 17.44
CA ARG A 200 5.73 6.43 18.32
C ARG A 200 5.04 5.25 17.63
N SER A 201 4.78 4.18 18.36
CA SER A 201 3.83 3.18 17.86
C SER A 201 2.46 3.85 17.69
N PRO A 202 1.65 3.48 16.69
CA PRO A 202 0.26 3.93 16.61
C PRO A 202 -0.56 3.51 17.85
N TYR A 203 -0.06 2.50 18.60
CA TYR A 203 -0.60 2.04 19.87
C TYR A 203 0.01 2.71 21.10
N LYS A 204 0.84 3.75 20.93
CA LYS A 204 1.41 4.48 22.07
C LYS A 204 0.24 5.04 22.88
N ASP A 205 0.33 4.90 24.21
CA ASP A 205 -0.71 5.27 25.19
C ASP A 205 -1.90 4.28 25.30
N ARG A 206 -1.95 3.21 24.49
CA ARG A 206 -2.99 2.15 24.59
C ARG A 206 -2.64 1.01 25.55
N GLU A 207 -1.49 1.07 26.21
CA GLU A 207 -0.98 0.07 27.16
C GLU A 207 -1.90 -0.12 28.38
N GLN A 208 -2.74 0.88 28.66
CA GLN A 208 -3.72 0.85 29.74
C GLN A 208 -4.93 -0.04 29.43
N TRP A 209 -5.12 -0.37 28.15
CA TRP A 209 -6.25 -1.15 27.68
C TRP A 209 -5.81 -2.56 27.31
N GLN A 210 -6.63 -3.54 27.67
CA GLN A 210 -6.39 -4.93 27.33
C GLN A 210 -6.42 -5.13 25.81
N LEU A 211 -5.37 -5.74 25.27
CA LEU A 211 -5.27 -6.08 23.85
C LEU A 211 -6.53 -6.84 23.38
N GLY A 212 -7.11 -6.41 22.27
CA GLY A 212 -8.35 -6.99 21.72
C GLY A 212 -9.64 -6.48 22.35
N SER A 213 -9.59 -5.61 23.38
CA SER A 213 -10.79 -4.94 23.89
C SER A 213 -11.21 -3.76 23.02
N LEU A 214 -12.51 -3.45 23.00
CA LEU A 214 -13.03 -2.26 22.31
C LEU A 214 -12.41 -0.96 22.85
N SER A 215 -12.05 -0.94 24.14
CA SER A 215 -11.33 0.19 24.74
C SER A 215 -9.90 0.34 24.23
N HIS A 216 -9.23 -0.77 23.91
CA HIS A 216 -7.92 -0.75 23.26
C HIS A 216 -8.02 -0.29 21.80
N PHE A 217 -9.08 -0.70 21.10
CA PHE A 217 -9.33 -0.26 19.73
C PHE A 217 -9.61 1.24 19.63
N LEU A 218 -10.50 1.75 20.48
CA LEU A 218 -10.92 3.16 20.48
C LEU A 218 -9.99 4.08 21.29
N ASN A 219 -9.00 3.52 21.99
CA ASN A 219 -8.15 4.22 22.96
C ASN A 219 -8.92 5.07 24.00
N ILE A 220 -10.12 4.59 24.39
CA ILE A 220 -11.03 5.26 25.34
C ILE A 220 -11.65 4.18 26.24
N LYS A 221 -11.89 4.50 27.52
CA LYS A 221 -12.66 3.61 28.41
C LYS A 221 -14.09 3.47 27.92
N VAL A 222 -14.46 2.30 27.43
CA VAL A 222 -15.83 2.01 26.98
C VAL A 222 -16.66 1.49 28.15
N VAL A 223 -17.96 1.74 28.11
CA VAL A 223 -18.92 1.23 29.10
C VAL A 223 -18.83 -0.30 29.16
N GLY A 224 -18.64 -0.85 30.36
CA GLY A 224 -18.45 -2.29 30.57
C GLY A 224 -16.99 -2.75 30.53
N TYR A 225 -16.03 -1.87 30.22
CA TYR A 225 -14.62 -2.20 30.31
C TYR A 225 -14.21 -2.50 31.75
N LYS A 226 -13.80 -3.74 31.99
CA LYS A 226 -13.25 -4.21 33.27
C LYS A 226 -11.77 -4.51 33.05
N LEU A 227 -10.93 -3.88 33.87
CA LEU A 227 -9.50 -4.21 33.91
C LEU A 227 -9.34 -5.67 34.35
N LEU A 228 -8.31 -6.33 33.79
CA LEU A 228 -7.86 -7.60 34.34
C LEU A 228 -7.48 -7.38 35.81
N PRO A 229 -7.86 -8.30 36.72
CA PRO A 229 -7.31 -8.29 38.06
C PRO A 229 -5.79 -8.34 38.00
N ASP A 230 -5.14 -7.68 38.97
CA ASP A 230 -3.70 -7.76 39.10
C ASP A 230 -3.26 -9.23 39.20
N PHE A 231 -2.05 -9.51 38.68
CA PHE A 231 -1.48 -10.84 38.75
C PHE A 231 -1.52 -11.36 40.19
N PRO A 232 -2.05 -12.57 40.44
CA PRO A 232 -2.16 -13.08 41.79
C PRO A 232 -0.77 -13.28 42.39
N HIS A 233 -0.51 -12.65 43.55
CA HIS A 233 0.76 -12.80 44.27
C HIS A 233 1.04 -14.23 44.74
N LYS A 234 0.01 -15.09 44.78
CA LYS A 234 0.14 -16.52 45.09
C LYS A 234 -0.22 -17.32 43.85
N ALA A 235 0.69 -18.19 43.42
CA ALA A 235 0.43 -19.12 42.32
C ALA A 235 -0.84 -19.96 42.61
N PRO A 236 -1.75 -20.13 41.65
CA PRO A 236 -2.85 -21.07 41.77
C PRO A 236 -2.32 -22.48 42.06
N LYS A 237 -3.07 -23.27 42.82
CA LYS A 237 -2.72 -24.67 43.11
C LYS A 237 -2.60 -25.44 41.78
N SER A 238 -1.59 -26.32 41.68
CA SER A 238 -1.33 -27.13 40.47
C SER A 238 -2.54 -27.95 40.02
N THR A 239 -3.37 -28.36 40.98
CA THR A 239 -4.61 -29.12 40.78
C THR A 239 -5.65 -28.43 39.89
N VAL A 240 -5.56 -27.11 39.67
CA VAL A 240 -6.47 -26.39 38.76
C VAL A 240 -6.10 -26.64 37.29
N ARG A 241 -4.87 -27.06 37.01
CA ARG A 241 -4.39 -27.43 35.66
C ARG A 241 -4.52 -28.92 35.38
N ASP A 242 -4.71 -29.73 36.42
CA ASP A 242 -4.86 -31.17 36.30
C ASP A 242 -6.32 -31.49 35.94
N VAL A 243 -6.55 -31.90 34.68
CA VAL A 243 -7.85 -32.40 34.23
C VAL A 243 -8.03 -33.80 34.85
N PHE A 244 -8.96 -33.93 35.79
CA PHE A 244 -9.36 -35.24 36.31
C PHE A 244 -10.00 -36.04 35.17
N VAL A 245 -9.30 -37.06 34.69
CA VAL A 245 -9.89 -38.12 33.87
C VAL A 245 -10.51 -39.11 34.85
N GLU A 246 -11.84 -39.08 34.99
CA GLU A 246 -12.57 -40.14 35.70
C GLU A 246 -12.45 -41.42 34.89
N SER A 247 -11.59 -42.33 35.34
CA SER A 247 -11.59 -43.71 34.91
C SER A 247 -12.48 -44.51 35.86
N ASP A 248 -13.71 -44.75 35.42
CA ASP A 248 -14.48 -45.89 35.91
C ASP A 248 -13.64 -47.15 35.66
N ASN A 249 -13.14 -47.76 36.74
CA ASN A 249 -13.08 -49.22 36.86
C ASN A 249 -12.77 -49.65 38.30
N THR A 250 -13.74 -50.41 38.79
CA THR A 250 -13.85 -51.22 39.99
C THR A 250 -12.66 -52.14 40.30
N PHE A 251 -12.33 -52.19 41.61
CA PHE A 251 -11.77 -53.31 42.39
C PHE A 251 -10.39 -53.90 41.98
N ILE A 252 -9.40 -53.75 42.87
CA ILE A 252 -8.73 -54.84 43.64
C ILE A 252 -7.68 -54.22 44.59
N GLN A 253 -7.69 -54.70 45.83
CA GLN A 253 -6.81 -54.32 46.94
C GLN A 253 -5.32 -54.59 46.63
N LYS A 254 -4.42 -53.68 47.04
CA LYS A 254 -2.97 -53.90 47.09
C LYS A 254 -2.52 -54.17 48.53
N PRO A 255 -1.67 -55.18 48.80
CA PRO A 255 -0.81 -55.18 49.97
C PRO A 255 0.57 -54.56 49.65
N VAL A 256 1.20 -54.13 50.74
CA VAL A 256 2.46 -53.39 50.88
C VAL A 256 3.68 -54.25 50.51
N GLY A 257 4.70 -53.63 49.88
CA GLY A 257 6.02 -54.22 49.67
C GLY A 257 7.00 -53.26 48.99
N TYR A 258 8.22 -53.17 49.50
CA TYR A 258 9.21 -52.07 49.36
C TYR A 258 10.23 -52.31 48.21
N ILE A 259 10.80 -51.19 47.69
CA ILE A 259 12.17 -50.99 47.12
C ILE A 259 12.39 -50.99 45.57
N ARG A 260 12.72 -49.76 45.11
CA ARG A 260 13.70 -49.27 44.10
C ARG A 260 14.02 -50.14 42.87
N THR A 261 14.01 -49.52 41.68
CA THR A 261 15.13 -48.77 41.05
C THR A 261 14.69 -48.15 39.71
N LYS A 262 15.23 -46.96 39.40
CA LYS A 262 15.67 -46.42 38.08
C LYS A 262 14.69 -46.49 36.90
N ASP A 263 14.56 -45.53 35.99
CA ASP A 263 15.09 -44.21 35.68
C ASP A 263 14.09 -43.68 34.63
N LEU A 264 13.75 -42.39 34.63
CA LEU A 264 13.50 -41.55 33.43
C LEU A 264 12.84 -40.25 33.89
N ASN A 265 13.64 -39.19 34.01
CA ASN A 265 13.17 -37.80 33.93
C ASN A 265 14.37 -36.91 33.62
N THR A 266 14.64 -36.69 32.32
CA THR A 266 15.60 -35.67 31.88
C THR A 266 15.25 -35.14 30.49
N PHE A 267 14.11 -34.44 30.34
CA PHE A 267 13.86 -33.66 29.11
C PHE A 267 13.56 -32.18 29.34
N TYR A 268 13.35 -31.72 30.58
CA TYR A 268 13.30 -30.29 30.89
C TYR A 268 13.85 -30.01 32.28
N SER A 269 15.14 -29.69 32.36
CA SER A 269 15.66 -28.85 33.44
C SER A 269 16.91 -28.12 32.96
N SER A 270 16.76 -26.80 32.87
CA SER A 270 17.80 -25.81 32.67
C SER A 270 18.82 -25.82 33.81
N HIS A 271 20.09 -25.57 33.49
CA HIS A 271 21.02 -24.98 34.45
C HIS A 271 21.60 -23.69 33.88
N GLY A 272 21.19 -22.58 34.47
CA GLY A 272 22.16 -21.59 34.92
C GLY A 272 22.32 -21.80 36.42
N GLU A 273 23.52 -22.08 36.88
CA GLU A 273 23.94 -21.72 38.24
C GLU A 273 25.37 -21.18 38.22
N SER A 274 25.50 -20.08 38.93
CA SER A 274 26.71 -19.40 39.33
C SER A 274 27.35 -20.14 40.51
N SER A 275 28.68 -20.22 40.56
CA SER A 275 29.40 -20.41 41.81
C SER A 275 30.74 -19.66 41.83
N SER A 276 30.76 -18.67 42.73
CA SER A 276 31.83 -17.97 43.44
C SER A 276 33.32 -18.37 43.29
N ALA A 277 34.10 -17.32 43.01
CA ALA A 277 35.21 -16.73 43.81
C ALA A 277 36.63 -17.34 43.82
N THR A 278 37.59 -16.39 43.74
CA THR A 278 39.07 -16.43 43.96
C THR A 278 39.84 -17.33 42.98
N ASP A 279 40.86 -16.90 42.22
CA ASP A 279 42.00 -16.06 42.56
C ASP A 279 42.68 -15.48 41.29
N SER A 280 43.60 -14.55 41.55
CA SER A 280 44.45 -13.69 40.73
C SER A 280 45.42 -14.31 39.69
N GLU A 281 45.89 -13.44 38.76
CA GLU A 281 47.14 -13.50 37.96
C GLU A 281 47.11 -14.43 36.71
N SER A 282 47.77 -14.24 35.57
CA SER A 282 48.61 -13.21 34.92
C SER A 282 49.06 -13.81 33.55
N ILE A 283 49.02 -13.02 32.46
CA ILE A 283 49.92 -13.00 31.26
C ILE A 283 50.05 -14.26 30.33
N THR A 284 50.34 -13.95 29.05
CA THR A 284 50.93 -14.74 27.93
C THR A 284 49.98 -15.62 27.10
N ASP A 285 49.70 -15.32 25.84
CA ASP A 285 50.52 -15.32 24.60
C ASP A 285 50.56 -16.69 23.90
N THR A 286 50.47 -16.64 22.56
CA THR A 286 50.92 -17.64 21.55
C THR A 286 50.17 -18.98 21.48
N ASP A 287 50.01 -19.65 20.35
CA ASP A 287 50.09 -19.37 18.91
C ASP A 287 49.60 -20.66 18.22
N GLU A 288 49.04 -20.52 17.01
CA GLU A 288 49.13 -21.42 15.85
C GLU A 288 48.76 -22.94 16.01
N SER A 289 48.25 -23.68 15.04
CA SER A 289 48.48 -23.74 13.59
C SER A 289 47.65 -24.92 13.03
N TYR A 290 47.30 -24.82 11.74
CA TYR A 290 47.32 -25.85 10.67
C TYR A 290 46.87 -27.30 10.97
N ASP A 291 46.27 -28.10 10.10
CA ASP A 291 46.02 -28.15 8.65
C ASP A 291 45.12 -29.40 8.50
N SER A 292 44.05 -29.41 7.70
CA SER A 292 43.99 -29.72 6.27
C SER A 292 43.28 -31.06 6.03
N ASP A 293 42.72 -31.19 4.82
CA ASP A 293 42.60 -32.44 4.05
C ASP A 293 41.46 -33.41 4.41
N ILE A 294 40.69 -34.00 3.48
CA ILE A 294 40.68 -33.98 2.02
C ILE A 294 39.35 -34.62 1.55
N SER A 295 38.70 -33.93 0.61
CA SER A 295 38.29 -34.46 -0.70
C SER A 295 37.16 -35.48 -0.91
N THR A 296 36.27 -35.06 -1.84
CA THR A 296 35.86 -35.73 -3.10
C THR A 296 35.04 -37.04 -2.99
N HIS A 297 34.02 -37.29 -3.80
CA HIS A 297 33.98 -37.17 -5.25
C HIS A 297 32.57 -36.92 -5.80
N SER A 298 32.58 -36.08 -6.82
CA SER A 298 31.59 -35.86 -7.86
C SER A 298 31.58 -37.01 -8.88
N SER A 299 30.53 -37.10 -9.71
CA SER A 299 30.63 -37.13 -11.19
C SER A 299 29.20 -36.94 -11.75
N ALA A 300 28.92 -35.91 -12.56
CA ALA A 300 29.35 -35.62 -13.95
C ALA A 300 28.66 -36.55 -14.96
N SER A 301 28.10 -36.10 -16.09
CA SER A 301 28.76 -35.42 -17.23
C SER A 301 27.71 -34.74 -18.15
N SER A 302 27.86 -33.54 -18.74
CA SER A 302 28.84 -33.05 -19.75
C SER A 302 28.68 -33.76 -21.11
N LEU A 303 28.75 -33.20 -22.33
CA LEU A 303 29.17 -31.93 -22.99
C LEU A 303 28.67 -32.03 -24.47
N SER A 304 28.65 -31.02 -25.36
CA SER A 304 29.83 -30.48 -26.07
C SER A 304 29.52 -29.35 -27.08
N GLU A 305 30.58 -28.62 -27.43
CA GLU A 305 30.75 -27.43 -28.28
C GLU A 305 30.80 -27.71 -29.80
N LEU A 306 30.59 -26.69 -30.66
CA LEU A 306 31.64 -26.15 -31.58
C LEU A 306 31.15 -24.95 -32.45
N SER A 307 32.12 -24.10 -32.81
CA SER A 307 32.13 -22.84 -33.56
C SER A 307 32.10 -22.95 -35.10
N GLY A 308 31.69 -21.88 -35.81
CA GLY A 308 31.93 -21.68 -37.25
C GLY A 308 31.46 -20.33 -37.83
N HIS A 309 32.38 -19.59 -38.46
CA HIS A 309 32.32 -18.26 -39.10
C HIS A 309 31.32 -18.08 -40.28
N ARG A 310 30.92 -16.82 -40.56
CA ARG A 310 31.07 -16.15 -41.88
C ARG A 310 30.79 -14.63 -41.82
N GLU A 311 31.72 -13.89 -42.42
CA GLU A 311 31.74 -12.44 -42.69
C GLU A 311 30.83 -12.07 -43.87
N PHE A 312 30.41 -10.79 -43.99
CA PHE A 312 30.63 -9.93 -45.18
C PHE A 312 30.13 -8.47 -44.95
N GLU A 313 31.10 -7.54 -45.01
CA GLU A 313 31.19 -6.19 -45.61
C GLU A 313 30.05 -5.13 -45.59
N GLU A 314 30.40 -3.98 -44.97
CA GLU A 314 30.57 -2.63 -45.56
C GLU A 314 29.48 -1.97 -46.43
N SER A 315 28.97 -0.80 -46.02
CA SER A 315 29.24 0.51 -46.69
C SER A 315 28.25 1.63 -46.28
N VAL A 316 28.80 2.82 -46.10
CA VAL A 316 28.11 4.13 -45.97
C VAL A 316 27.88 4.70 -47.37
N PRO A 317 26.81 5.50 -47.60
CA PRO A 317 27.09 6.85 -48.12
C PRO A 317 26.21 7.97 -47.53
N ILE A 318 26.81 9.15 -47.55
CA ILE A 318 26.31 10.49 -47.27
C ILE A 318 25.61 11.06 -48.52
N HIS A 319 24.52 11.84 -48.38
CA HIS A 319 24.12 13.06 -49.13
C HIS A 319 22.67 13.43 -48.71
N LYS A 320 22.33 14.59 -48.11
CA LYS A 320 22.30 16.01 -48.54
C LYS A 320 21.40 16.33 -49.75
N ASN A 321 20.58 17.40 -49.55
CA ASN A 321 19.74 18.22 -50.47
C ASN A 321 18.24 17.91 -50.38
N GLU A 322 17.27 18.86 -50.30
CA GLU A 322 17.14 20.27 -50.70
C GLU A 322 16.07 20.95 -49.77
N LEU A 323 16.26 22.18 -49.24
CA LEU A 323 15.97 23.52 -49.80
C LEU A 323 14.47 23.85 -50.04
N HIS A 324 13.98 24.87 -49.33
CA HIS A 324 13.27 26.10 -49.78
C HIS A 324 12.72 26.84 -48.54
N SER A 325 13.28 28.00 -48.14
CA SER A 325 12.81 29.38 -48.46
C SER A 325 11.30 29.54 -48.25
N GLU A 326 10.79 30.46 -47.43
CA GLU A 326 10.92 31.91 -47.60
C GLU A 326 10.80 32.69 -46.27
N THR A 327 11.58 33.77 -46.22
CA THR A 327 11.39 34.94 -45.38
C THR A 327 10.15 35.72 -45.80
N ASP A 328 9.45 36.36 -44.87
CA ASP A 328 9.18 37.79 -45.02
C ASP A 328 8.85 38.49 -43.70
N ASN A 329 9.47 39.65 -43.57
CA ASN A 329 9.30 40.66 -42.54
C ASN A 329 7.91 41.32 -42.67
N THR A 330 7.40 41.93 -41.59
CA THR A 330 7.28 43.41 -41.48
C THR A 330 6.40 43.85 -40.29
N SER A 331 6.93 44.85 -39.56
CA SER A 331 6.27 45.97 -38.83
C SER A 331 5.10 45.69 -37.88
N GLY A 332 5.05 46.17 -36.64
CA GLY A 332 5.62 47.39 -36.06
C GLY A 332 4.50 48.40 -35.74
N SER A 333 4.60 49.05 -34.56
CA SER A 333 3.78 50.12 -33.95
C SER A 333 2.48 49.66 -33.22
N ASP A 334 2.22 49.91 -31.93
CA ASP A 334 2.41 51.03 -30.95
C ASP A 334 1.11 51.82 -30.69
N THR A 335 1.04 52.40 -29.48
CA THR A 335 0.03 53.31 -28.87
C THR A 335 -1.08 52.61 -28.07
N SER A 336 -1.08 52.62 -26.72
CA SER A 336 -1.25 53.68 -25.69
C SER A 336 -2.69 54.17 -25.54
N ASP A 337 -3.29 53.98 -24.36
CA ASP A 337 -3.80 55.11 -23.56
C ASP A 337 -4.33 54.71 -22.16
N THR A 338 -4.11 55.65 -21.25
CA THR A 338 -4.30 55.70 -19.80
C THR A 338 -5.68 56.21 -19.37
N SER A 339 -6.14 55.92 -18.14
CA SER A 339 -6.70 56.94 -17.23
C SER A 339 -6.97 56.42 -15.79
N ASP A 340 -6.43 57.18 -14.83
CA ASP A 340 -6.61 57.14 -13.38
C ASP A 340 -8.00 57.61 -12.91
N SER A 341 -8.42 57.21 -11.70
CA SER A 341 -8.86 58.17 -10.64
C SER A 341 -9.02 57.55 -9.24
N ASN A 342 -8.66 58.34 -8.22
CA ASN A 342 -8.43 58.04 -6.80
C ASN A 342 -9.64 58.30 -5.85
N GLN A 343 -9.80 57.43 -4.83
CA GLN A 343 -10.03 57.65 -3.35
C GLN A 343 -11.18 58.58 -2.81
N PRO A 344 -11.48 58.73 -1.47
CA PRO A 344 -11.05 58.06 -0.19
C PRO A 344 -12.16 57.81 0.91
N ILE A 345 -11.74 57.32 2.10
CA ILE A 345 -12.16 57.62 3.53
C ILE A 345 -12.74 56.47 4.42
N GLU A 346 -12.09 56.29 5.59
CA GLU A 346 -12.21 55.39 6.78
C GLU A 346 -13.30 55.79 7.85
N PRO A 347 -13.27 55.45 9.18
CA PRO A 347 -13.22 54.16 9.97
C PRO A 347 -14.26 54.10 11.15
N LEU A 348 -14.29 52.99 11.94
CA LEU A 348 -14.62 52.84 13.41
C LEU A 348 -14.97 51.35 13.67
N SER A 349 -14.65 50.62 14.75
CA SER A 349 -13.96 50.84 16.03
C SER A 349 -13.68 49.45 16.68
N SER A 350 -12.68 49.42 17.56
CA SER A 350 -12.11 48.33 18.36
C SER A 350 -13.07 47.43 19.18
N ASN A 351 -12.67 46.17 19.41
CA ASN A 351 -12.41 45.67 20.77
C ASN A 351 -11.51 44.42 20.79
N VAL A 352 -10.49 44.52 21.64
CA VAL A 352 -9.48 43.52 21.98
C VAL A 352 -10.07 42.51 22.96
N ASN A 353 -9.80 41.22 22.76
CA ASN A 353 -9.56 40.24 23.83
C ASN A 353 -8.73 39.08 23.25
N ASN A 354 -7.48 38.98 23.70
CA ASN A 354 -6.60 37.84 23.49
C ASN A 354 -6.92 36.78 24.58
N PRO A 355 -6.77 35.47 24.34
CA PRO A 355 -5.43 34.89 24.49
C PRO A 355 -5.07 33.67 23.61
N GLN A 356 -3.75 33.48 23.50
CA GLN A 356 -3.02 32.24 23.18
C GLN A 356 -3.02 31.73 21.73
N SER A 357 -2.10 32.32 20.96
CA SER A 357 -1.57 31.82 19.70
C SER A 357 -0.94 30.42 19.84
N LYS A 358 -1.64 29.39 19.35
CA LYS A 358 -0.99 28.17 18.83
C LYS A 358 -0.62 28.46 17.37
N CYS A 359 0.65 28.80 17.15
CA CYS A 359 1.21 28.87 15.80
C CYS A 359 1.16 27.48 15.16
N LEU A 360 0.34 27.35 14.13
CA LEU A 360 0.33 26.23 13.19
C LEU A 360 1.65 26.25 12.42
N LEU A 361 2.54 25.30 12.72
CA LEU A 361 3.65 24.93 11.86
C LEU A 361 3.22 23.72 11.04
N ILE A 362 3.22 23.93 9.72
CA ILE A 362 3.01 22.94 8.68
C ILE A 362 4.28 22.09 8.64
N ASP A 363 4.23 20.89 9.20
CA ASP A 363 5.18 19.81 8.96
C ASP A 363 4.37 18.68 8.32
N GLU A 364 4.55 18.48 7.02
CA GLU A 364 3.94 17.41 6.24
C GLU A 364 5.05 16.54 5.64
N PHE A 365 4.83 15.22 5.76
CA PHE A 365 5.55 14.07 5.20
C PHE A 365 6.79 13.55 5.97
N THR A 366 6.57 12.49 6.77
CA THR A 366 6.84 11.09 6.37
C THR A 366 6.16 10.13 7.38
N GLU A 367 5.05 9.51 6.99
CA GLU A 367 4.57 8.26 7.59
C GLU A 367 4.12 7.34 6.45
N GLU A 368 5.05 6.53 5.93
CA GLU A 368 4.71 5.28 5.27
C GLU A 368 4.89 4.19 6.33
N ASP A 369 3.83 3.91 7.07
CA ASP A 369 3.77 2.73 7.93
C ASP A 369 3.48 1.51 7.07
N VAL A 370 4.40 0.56 7.13
CA VAL A 370 4.24 -0.79 6.59
C VAL A 370 3.06 -1.44 7.32
N ASN A 371 1.91 -1.51 6.65
CA ASN A 371 0.72 -2.21 7.13
C ASN A 371 1.02 -3.71 7.29
N ALA A 372 1.25 -4.13 8.54
CA ALA A 372 1.08 -5.51 8.95
C ALA A 372 -0.42 -5.75 9.20
N ASN A 373 -0.99 -6.66 8.41
CA ASN A 373 -2.37 -7.16 8.49
C ASN A 373 -2.89 -7.34 9.93
N ILE A 374 -3.82 -6.49 10.37
CA ILE A 374 -4.92 -6.82 11.28
C ILE A 374 -6.14 -5.98 10.86
N LEU A 375 -7.31 -6.62 10.77
CA LEU A 375 -8.59 -6.03 10.38
C LEU A 375 -8.93 -4.73 11.15
N GLU A 376 -9.19 -3.63 10.45
CA GLU A 376 -9.93 -2.47 10.97
C GLU A 376 -11.06 -2.06 9.99
N PRO A 377 -12.25 -1.67 10.49
CA PRO A 377 -13.38 -1.25 9.66
C PRO A 377 -13.33 0.25 9.32
N MET A 378 -13.94 0.57 8.18
CA MET A 378 -13.98 1.88 7.53
C MET A 378 -14.51 3.02 8.42
N CYS A 379 -13.73 4.10 8.52
CA CYS A 379 -14.15 5.50 8.58
C CYS A 379 -12.88 6.34 8.40
N ASN A 380 -12.85 7.28 7.45
CA ASN A 380 -12.07 8.53 7.42
C ASN A 380 -12.42 9.25 6.11
N ASP A 381 -13.23 10.31 6.13
CA ASP A 381 -12.78 11.71 6.28
C ASP A 381 -11.59 12.06 5.37
N THR A 382 -11.93 12.47 4.15
CA THR A 382 -10.99 12.83 3.08
C THR A 382 -10.56 14.29 3.24
N LEU A 383 -9.38 14.51 3.82
CA LEU A 383 -8.62 15.76 3.69
C LEU A 383 -7.63 15.62 2.51
N LEU A 384 -7.95 16.37 1.45
CA LEU A 384 -7.15 16.86 0.32
C LEU A 384 -5.71 16.33 0.09
N THR A 385 -5.55 15.49 -0.94
CA THR A 385 -4.32 15.38 -1.76
C THR A 385 -4.66 15.62 -3.24
N PRO A 386 -3.78 16.24 -4.06
CA PRO A 386 -4.13 16.65 -5.41
C PRO A 386 -3.88 15.55 -6.47
N THR A 387 -4.92 15.32 -7.28
CA THR A 387 -4.91 14.81 -8.68
C THR A 387 -4.02 13.61 -9.00
N LYS A 388 -4.37 12.43 -8.46
CA LYS A 388 -4.38 11.20 -9.26
C LYS A 388 -5.75 11.05 -9.91
N ASN A 389 -5.86 10.33 -11.03
CA ASN A 389 -7.15 10.07 -11.65
C ASN A 389 -8.06 9.42 -10.60
N LEU A 390 -9.16 10.11 -10.23
CA LEU A 390 -10.10 9.65 -9.19
C LEU A 390 -10.61 8.22 -9.42
N ILE A 391 -10.52 7.69 -10.64
CA ILE A 391 -10.94 6.33 -11.01
C ILE A 391 -9.98 5.26 -10.47
N ASP A 392 -8.66 5.52 -10.44
CA ASP A 392 -7.66 4.52 -10.06
C ASP A 392 -7.60 4.28 -8.53
N GLU A 393 -8.12 5.21 -7.74
CA GLU A 393 -8.20 5.14 -6.26
C GLU A 393 -9.58 4.70 -5.74
N LEU A 394 -10.54 4.35 -6.62
CA LEU A 394 -11.86 3.88 -6.17
C LEU A 394 -11.75 2.47 -5.56
N GLU A 395 -11.86 2.40 -4.24
CA GLU A 395 -12.03 1.14 -3.54
C GLU A 395 -13.51 0.71 -3.55
N PRO A 396 -13.81 -0.55 -3.92
CA PRO A 396 -15.17 -1.06 -3.88
C PRO A 396 -15.63 -1.27 -2.43
N ILE A 397 -16.89 -0.95 -2.19
CA ILE A 397 -17.58 -1.17 -0.93
C ILE A 397 -18.12 -2.61 -0.90
N LEU A 398 -18.41 -3.11 0.30
CA LEU A 398 -19.17 -4.34 0.48
C LEU A 398 -20.56 -4.24 -0.19
N PRO A 399 -21.02 -5.33 -0.85
CA PRO A 399 -22.36 -5.36 -1.43
C PRO A 399 -23.41 -5.26 -0.32
N LYS A 400 -24.41 -4.39 -0.53
CA LYS A 400 -25.54 -4.25 0.41
C LYS A 400 -26.54 -5.41 0.32
N PHE A 401 -26.52 -6.14 -0.80
CA PHE A 401 -27.39 -7.28 -1.06
C PHE A 401 -26.58 -8.45 -1.62
N VAL A 402 -26.78 -9.64 -1.06
CA VAL A 402 -26.22 -10.90 -1.55
C VAL A 402 -27.35 -11.90 -1.69
N THR A 403 -27.45 -12.55 -2.84
CA THR A 403 -28.46 -13.58 -3.10
C THR A 403 -28.36 -14.74 -2.11
N THR A 404 -29.50 -15.32 -1.72
CA THR A 404 -29.58 -16.55 -0.91
C THR A 404 -29.84 -17.78 -1.76
N ASN A 405 -30.21 -17.61 -3.03
CA ASN A 405 -30.63 -18.69 -3.90
C ASN A 405 -29.42 -19.34 -4.58
N TYR A 406 -29.40 -20.67 -4.61
CA TYR A 406 -28.39 -21.45 -5.31
C TYR A 406 -28.92 -21.93 -6.66
N ASN A 407 -28.14 -21.74 -7.71
CA ASN A 407 -28.42 -22.24 -9.04
C ASN A 407 -27.81 -23.65 -9.18
N GLU A 408 -28.62 -24.63 -9.59
CA GLU A 408 -28.15 -26.00 -9.80
C GLU A 408 -27.38 -26.12 -11.12
N VAL A 409 -26.17 -26.70 -11.08
CA VAL A 409 -25.33 -26.89 -12.28
C VAL A 409 -25.04 -28.35 -12.53
N MET A 410 -25.03 -29.18 -11.49
CA MET A 410 -24.92 -30.62 -11.62
C MET A 410 -25.93 -31.29 -10.70
N ASN A 411 -26.82 -32.08 -11.29
CA ASN A 411 -27.79 -32.87 -10.56
C ASN A 411 -27.16 -34.20 -10.09
N LYS A 412 -27.74 -34.80 -9.04
CA LYS A 412 -27.31 -36.07 -8.44
C LYS A 412 -27.18 -37.23 -9.43
N TYR A 413 -27.98 -37.23 -10.50
CA TYR A 413 -27.92 -38.26 -11.54
C TYR A 413 -26.71 -38.10 -12.46
N ASN A 414 -26.29 -36.87 -12.72
CA ASN A 414 -25.13 -36.62 -13.57
C ASN A 414 -23.82 -36.75 -12.79
N GLY A 415 -23.84 -36.41 -11.50
CA GLY A 415 -22.67 -36.48 -10.62
C GLY A 415 -22.54 -37.77 -9.82
N ASN A 416 -23.12 -38.90 -10.27
CA ASN A 416 -23.05 -40.20 -9.59
C ASN A 416 -23.24 -40.10 -8.06
N GLY A 417 -24.35 -39.49 -7.62
CA GLY A 417 -24.65 -39.28 -6.20
C GLY A 417 -24.30 -37.90 -5.64
N ILE A 418 -23.48 -37.12 -6.34
CA ILE A 418 -23.12 -35.74 -5.97
C ILE A 418 -23.96 -34.73 -6.75
N SER A 419 -24.54 -33.75 -6.07
CA SER A 419 -25.12 -32.56 -6.71
C SER A 419 -24.33 -31.31 -6.37
N ILE A 420 -24.12 -30.43 -7.36
CA ILE A 420 -23.41 -29.15 -7.20
C ILE A 420 -24.33 -28.01 -7.59
N LYS A 421 -24.45 -27.05 -6.69
CA LYS A 421 -25.14 -25.78 -6.89
C LYS A 421 -24.15 -24.63 -6.65
N TYR A 422 -24.36 -23.47 -7.24
CA TYR A 422 -23.49 -22.31 -7.05
C TYR A 422 -24.26 -21.05 -6.70
N ARG A 423 -23.53 -20.10 -6.13
CA ARG A 423 -24.00 -18.77 -5.77
C ARG A 423 -22.85 -17.77 -5.85
N MET A 424 -23.08 -16.60 -6.44
CA MET A 424 -22.07 -15.55 -6.51
C MET A 424 -22.24 -14.58 -5.33
N LEU A 425 -21.15 -14.33 -4.60
CA LEU A 425 -21.20 -13.55 -3.35
C LEU A 425 -21.00 -12.04 -3.57
N ARG A 426 -20.86 -11.58 -4.83
CA ARG A 426 -20.70 -10.17 -5.21
C ARG A 426 -19.55 -9.47 -4.49
N ARG A 427 -18.47 -10.21 -4.23
CA ARG A 427 -17.25 -9.74 -3.59
C ARG A 427 -16.02 -10.39 -4.22
N ARG A 428 -14.86 -9.79 -3.98
CA ARG A 428 -13.57 -10.32 -4.42
C ARG A 428 -13.22 -11.61 -3.67
N PHE A 429 -12.59 -12.55 -4.37
CA PHE A 429 -12.16 -13.82 -3.78
C PHE A 429 -11.04 -13.66 -2.75
N ASN A 430 -10.00 -12.89 -3.08
CA ASN A 430 -8.89 -12.60 -2.16
C ASN A 430 -8.32 -11.20 -2.47
N ILE A 431 -7.65 -10.59 -1.49
CA ILE A 431 -6.99 -9.29 -1.59
C ILE A 431 -5.87 -9.29 -2.64
N ASN A 432 -5.21 -10.44 -2.81
CA ASN A 432 -4.12 -10.63 -3.78
C ASN A 432 -4.60 -10.81 -5.22
N THR A 433 -5.90 -11.07 -5.44
CA THR A 433 -6.50 -11.29 -6.76
C THR A 433 -7.73 -10.41 -6.96
N PRO A 434 -7.53 -9.07 -7.08
CA PRO A 434 -8.63 -8.11 -7.08
C PRO A 434 -9.57 -8.19 -8.30
N ARG A 435 -9.19 -8.96 -9.32
CA ARG A 435 -9.95 -9.18 -10.57
C ARG A 435 -10.93 -10.36 -10.50
N MET A 436 -10.81 -11.21 -9.47
CA MET A 436 -11.60 -12.44 -9.37
C MET A 436 -12.80 -12.27 -8.46
N ILE A 437 -13.94 -12.79 -8.91
CA ILE A 437 -15.20 -12.79 -8.17
C ILE A 437 -15.33 -14.10 -7.41
N GLU A 438 -15.74 -14.04 -6.15
CA GLU A 438 -15.98 -15.23 -5.34
C GLU A 438 -17.30 -15.90 -5.73
N VAL A 439 -17.19 -17.17 -6.12
CA VAL A 439 -18.29 -18.08 -6.36
C VAL A 439 -18.26 -19.18 -5.31
N GLU A 440 -19.35 -19.32 -4.57
CA GLU A 440 -19.53 -20.38 -3.59
C GLU A 440 -20.27 -21.55 -4.22
N LEU A 441 -19.68 -22.74 -4.13
CA LEU A 441 -20.24 -24.01 -4.58
C LEU A 441 -20.76 -24.79 -3.39
N LEU A 442 -22.04 -25.13 -3.41
CA LEU A 442 -22.69 -26.05 -2.49
C LEU A 442 -22.68 -27.44 -3.09
N ILE A 443 -21.93 -28.34 -2.47
CA ILE A 443 -21.77 -29.73 -2.88
C ILE A 443 -22.54 -30.60 -1.89
N GLU A 444 -23.53 -31.35 -2.38
CA GLU A 444 -24.35 -32.23 -1.55
C GLU A 444 -24.11 -33.69 -1.98
N ASN A 445 -23.75 -34.54 -1.02
CA ASN A 445 -23.66 -35.98 -1.22
C ASN A 445 -25.01 -36.62 -0.87
N HIS A 446 -25.67 -37.25 -1.85
CA HIS A 446 -26.97 -37.92 -1.67
C HIS A 446 -26.85 -39.43 -1.44
N GLU A 447 -25.64 -39.97 -1.46
CA GLU A 447 -25.38 -41.38 -1.20
C GLU A 447 -25.20 -41.65 0.29
N ALA A 448 -25.75 -42.77 0.77
CA ALA A 448 -25.79 -43.11 2.19
C ALA A 448 -24.57 -43.91 2.69
N GLY A 449 -23.62 -44.25 1.81
CA GLY A 449 -22.50 -45.15 2.14
C GLY A 449 -21.14 -44.82 1.52
N THR A 450 -21.06 -43.82 0.66
CA THR A 450 -19.82 -43.44 -0.06
C THR A 450 -19.24 -42.15 0.51
N ILE A 451 -17.94 -42.17 0.76
CA ILE A 451 -17.18 -40.98 1.14
C ILE A 451 -16.39 -40.57 -0.09
N PHE A 452 -16.54 -39.32 -0.52
CA PHE A 452 -15.75 -38.79 -1.64
C PHE A 452 -14.56 -38.00 -1.08
N SER A 453 -13.34 -38.44 -1.41
CA SER A 453 -12.10 -37.82 -0.92
C SER A 453 -11.32 -37.06 -1.98
N ASP A 454 -11.61 -37.29 -3.26
CA ASP A 454 -10.74 -36.92 -4.37
C ASP A 454 -11.42 -36.00 -5.39
N LEU A 455 -12.53 -35.38 -5.00
CA LEU A 455 -13.23 -34.42 -5.84
C LEU A 455 -12.28 -33.27 -6.18
N SER A 456 -12.18 -32.92 -7.45
CA SER A 456 -11.41 -31.77 -7.91
C SER A 456 -12.23 -30.94 -8.89
N ILE A 457 -12.01 -29.63 -8.83
CA ILE A 457 -12.61 -28.66 -9.75
C ILE A 457 -11.45 -27.97 -10.47
N ASP A 458 -11.38 -28.16 -11.78
CA ASP A 458 -10.31 -27.67 -12.65
C ASP A 458 -10.85 -26.65 -13.67
N PRO A 459 -10.08 -25.62 -14.04
CA PRO A 459 -10.46 -24.71 -15.11
C PRO A 459 -10.43 -25.39 -16.48
N ALA A 460 -11.31 -24.97 -17.38
CA ALA A 460 -11.14 -25.24 -18.81
C ALA A 460 -10.13 -24.25 -19.43
N SER A 461 -9.58 -24.61 -20.59
CA SER A 461 -8.65 -23.75 -21.34
C SER A 461 -9.26 -22.35 -21.55
N GLY A 462 -8.58 -21.31 -21.04
CA GLY A 462 -9.03 -19.91 -21.15
C GLY A 462 -9.82 -19.38 -19.95
N THR A 463 -10.20 -20.22 -18.97
CA THR A 463 -10.78 -19.76 -17.71
C THR A 463 -9.69 -19.57 -16.65
N ASN A 464 -9.64 -18.38 -16.05
CA ASN A 464 -8.71 -18.09 -14.97
C ASN A 464 -9.42 -18.37 -13.63
N LEU A 465 -9.06 -19.49 -13.01
CA LEU A 465 -9.67 -20.01 -11.79
C LEU A 465 -8.62 -20.05 -10.66
N GLN A 466 -8.93 -19.41 -9.54
CA GLN A 466 -8.19 -19.61 -8.30
C GLN A 466 -9.00 -20.50 -7.36
N LYS A 467 -8.41 -21.64 -7.00
CA LYS A 467 -9.03 -22.61 -6.11
C LYS A 467 -8.94 -22.15 -4.65
N GLY A 468 -9.99 -22.43 -3.88
CA GLY A 468 -9.94 -22.35 -2.42
C GLY A 468 -9.14 -23.52 -1.82
N ASN A 469 -9.28 -23.71 -0.52
CA ASN A 469 -8.66 -24.82 0.21
C ASN A 469 -9.05 -26.17 -0.40
N GLU A 470 -8.14 -27.14 -0.42
CA GLU A 470 -8.40 -28.48 -0.96
C GLU A 470 -9.64 -29.13 -0.34
N PHE A 471 -10.31 -29.99 -1.11
CA PHE A 471 -11.51 -30.69 -0.66
C PHE A 471 -11.19 -31.57 0.55
N GLY A 472 -11.92 -31.36 1.65
CA GLY A 472 -12.01 -32.34 2.71
C GLY A 472 -12.87 -33.54 2.28
N LYS A 473 -12.84 -34.63 3.07
CA LYS A 473 -13.70 -35.79 2.84
C LYS A 473 -15.18 -35.38 2.92
N ILE A 474 -15.94 -35.67 1.87
CA ILE A 474 -17.38 -35.42 1.81
C ILE A 474 -18.10 -36.66 2.33
N PHE A 475 -18.68 -36.55 3.52
CA PHE A 475 -19.38 -37.68 4.16
C PHE A 475 -20.74 -37.96 3.51
N PRO A 476 -21.27 -39.19 3.65
CA PRO A 476 -22.62 -39.54 3.23
C PRO A 476 -23.68 -38.58 3.75
N LEU A 477 -24.65 -38.22 2.91
CA LEU A 477 -25.78 -37.35 3.27
C LEU A 477 -25.36 -35.98 3.83
N SER A 478 -24.14 -35.51 3.53
CA SER A 478 -23.59 -34.24 4.01
C SER A 478 -23.52 -33.16 2.93
N LYS A 479 -23.36 -31.91 3.36
CA LYS A 479 -23.21 -30.73 2.51
C LYS A 479 -21.90 -30.02 2.81
N VAL A 480 -21.19 -29.62 1.76
CA VAL A 480 -19.90 -28.92 1.85
C VAL A 480 -19.97 -27.64 1.01
N TYR A 481 -19.48 -26.55 1.58
CA TYR A 481 -19.36 -25.26 0.91
C TYR A 481 -17.92 -25.08 0.44
N TYR A 482 -17.74 -24.69 -0.81
CA TYR A 482 -16.44 -24.55 -1.45
C TYR A 482 -16.37 -23.24 -2.24
N SER A 483 -15.51 -22.32 -1.83
CA SER A 483 -15.32 -21.04 -2.53
C SER A 483 -14.25 -21.13 -3.63
N VAL A 484 -14.53 -20.55 -4.79
CA VAL A 484 -13.62 -20.45 -5.93
C VAL A 484 -13.61 -19.02 -6.47
N GLY A 485 -12.45 -18.52 -6.86
CA GLY A 485 -12.30 -17.23 -7.53
C GLY A 485 -12.30 -17.41 -9.04
N ILE A 486 -13.23 -16.76 -9.74
CA ILE A 486 -13.30 -16.79 -11.21
C ILE A 486 -13.11 -15.37 -11.75
N ASP A 487 -12.18 -15.21 -12.70
CA ASP A 487 -12.07 -13.99 -13.49
C ASP A 487 -12.90 -14.15 -14.78
N PHE A 488 -13.98 -13.37 -14.90
CA PHE A 488 -14.85 -13.36 -16.07
C PHE A 488 -14.41 -12.36 -17.14
N ASN A 489 -13.31 -11.62 -16.93
CA ASN A 489 -12.82 -10.57 -17.84
C ASN A 489 -13.90 -9.54 -18.23
N ASP A 490 -14.80 -9.20 -17.31
CA ASP A 490 -15.98 -8.35 -17.53
C ASP A 490 -16.89 -8.84 -18.69
N SER A 491 -16.93 -10.15 -18.93
CA SER A 491 -17.77 -10.81 -19.93
C SER A 491 -18.94 -11.56 -19.29
N ILE A 492 -20.10 -11.53 -19.95
CA ILE A 492 -21.31 -12.27 -19.55
C ILE A 492 -21.24 -13.75 -20.03
N GLN A 493 -20.13 -14.14 -20.67
CA GLN A 493 -19.94 -15.52 -21.13
C GLN A 493 -19.77 -16.49 -19.95
N PRO A 494 -20.35 -17.70 -20.03
CA PRO A 494 -20.25 -18.67 -18.94
C PRO A 494 -18.83 -19.21 -18.77
N ALA A 495 -18.39 -19.30 -17.52
CA ALA A 495 -17.13 -19.96 -17.17
C ALA A 495 -17.33 -21.47 -17.12
N LYS A 496 -16.55 -22.21 -17.93
CA LYS A 496 -16.57 -23.67 -17.97
C LYS A 496 -15.55 -24.25 -16.99
N LEU A 497 -15.99 -25.10 -16.07
CA LEU A 497 -15.13 -25.84 -15.15
C LEU A 497 -15.30 -27.35 -15.34
N PHE A 498 -14.29 -28.13 -15.01
CA PHE A 498 -14.33 -29.59 -15.00
C PHE A 498 -14.39 -30.10 -13.58
N VAL A 499 -15.37 -30.94 -13.30
CA VAL A 499 -15.50 -31.66 -12.03
C VAL A 499 -15.01 -33.08 -12.25
N ARG A 500 -13.97 -33.46 -11.52
CA ARG A 500 -13.33 -34.79 -11.62
C ARG A 500 -13.31 -35.48 -10.28
N SER A 501 -13.59 -36.77 -10.26
CA SER A 501 -13.36 -37.67 -9.13
C SER A 501 -13.10 -39.06 -9.68
N LEU A 502 -11.97 -39.65 -9.30
CA LEU A 502 -11.57 -41.02 -9.62
C LEU A 502 -12.42 -42.02 -8.81
N ASP A 503 -12.68 -41.73 -7.53
CA ASP A 503 -13.48 -42.58 -6.62
C ASP A 503 -14.93 -42.72 -7.15
N ALA A 504 -15.48 -41.66 -7.72
CA ALA A 504 -16.86 -41.59 -8.22
C ALA A 504 -16.99 -41.83 -9.73
N ASN A 505 -15.87 -41.99 -10.46
CA ASN A 505 -15.82 -41.95 -11.93
C ASN A 505 -16.56 -40.74 -12.54
N ILE A 506 -16.44 -39.57 -11.91
CA ILE A 506 -17.05 -38.32 -12.41
C ILE A 506 -16.04 -37.60 -13.30
N ASN A 507 -16.45 -37.23 -14.51
CA ASN A 507 -15.70 -36.35 -15.38
C ASN A 507 -16.67 -35.49 -16.22
N ASN A 508 -17.30 -34.53 -15.55
CA ASN A 508 -18.32 -33.67 -16.14
C ASN A 508 -17.84 -32.24 -16.26
N SER A 509 -18.37 -31.51 -17.25
CA SER A 509 -18.18 -30.07 -17.34
C SER A 509 -19.39 -29.32 -16.79
N ILE A 510 -19.13 -28.35 -15.92
CA ILE A 510 -20.13 -27.44 -15.35
C ILE A 510 -19.94 -26.03 -15.94
N TYR A 511 -21.04 -25.28 -16.06
CA TYR A 511 -21.04 -23.91 -16.58
C TYR A 511 -21.60 -22.95 -15.54
N ILE A 512 -20.82 -21.93 -15.18
CA ILE A 512 -21.22 -20.86 -14.26
C ILE A 512 -21.56 -19.65 -15.10
N HIS A 513 -22.82 -19.20 -15.01
CA HIS A 513 -23.34 -18.09 -15.79
C HIS A 513 -23.32 -16.82 -14.94
N PRO A 514 -22.42 -15.85 -15.22
CA PRO A 514 -22.45 -14.58 -14.50
C PRO A 514 -23.59 -13.70 -15.01
N THR A 515 -24.33 -13.07 -14.11
CA THR A 515 -25.21 -11.95 -14.46
C THR A 515 -24.43 -10.63 -14.44
N CYS A 516 -24.91 -9.62 -15.17
CA CYS A 516 -24.19 -8.34 -15.25
C CYS A 516 -23.99 -7.69 -13.88
N GLY A 517 -24.98 -7.72 -12.99
CA GLY A 517 -24.86 -7.19 -11.63
C GLY A 517 -23.88 -7.95 -10.73
N GLU A 518 -23.59 -9.23 -11.01
CA GLU A 518 -22.58 -9.99 -10.27
C GLU A 518 -21.16 -9.60 -10.65
N LEU A 519 -20.96 -9.04 -11.85
CA LEU A 519 -19.68 -8.50 -12.33
C LEU A 519 -19.40 -7.07 -11.84
N MET A 520 -20.37 -6.45 -11.17
CA MET A 520 -20.28 -5.09 -10.68
C MET A 520 -19.86 -5.06 -9.21
N LEU A 521 -18.99 -4.11 -8.87
CA LEU A 521 -18.61 -3.79 -7.50
C LEU A 521 -19.09 -2.38 -7.15
N PRO A 522 -19.87 -2.20 -6.06
CA PRO A 522 -20.40 -0.90 -5.68
C PRO A 522 -19.29 0.02 -5.17
N VAL A 523 -19.36 1.31 -5.48
CA VAL A 523 -18.33 2.29 -5.11
C VAL A 523 -18.95 3.55 -4.50
N TYR A 524 -18.23 4.21 -3.58
CA TYR A 524 -18.62 5.54 -3.11
C TYR A 524 -18.28 6.58 -4.17
N PHE A 525 -19.25 7.36 -4.59
CA PHE A 525 -19.03 8.39 -5.62
C PHE A 525 -19.79 9.68 -5.27
N PRO A 526 -19.10 10.83 -5.10
CA PRO A 526 -19.76 12.11 -4.84
C PRO A 526 -20.59 12.61 -6.04
N GLU A 527 -21.75 13.24 -5.78
CA GLU A 527 -22.64 13.80 -6.81
C GLU A 527 -21.93 14.80 -7.76
N MET A 528 -21.07 15.68 -7.21
CA MET A 528 -20.31 16.65 -8.02
C MET A 528 -19.33 15.98 -8.99
N SER A 529 -18.70 14.88 -8.56
CA SER A 529 -17.82 14.08 -9.40
C SER A 529 -18.62 13.31 -10.45
N PHE A 530 -19.79 12.78 -10.09
CA PHE A 530 -20.71 12.07 -10.99
C PHE A 530 -21.00 12.91 -12.23
N LEU A 531 -21.50 14.13 -12.04
CA LEU A 531 -21.86 15.02 -13.14
C LEU A 531 -20.65 15.43 -14.01
N LYS A 532 -19.46 15.50 -13.41
CA LYS A 532 -18.23 15.80 -14.15
C LYS A 532 -17.81 14.64 -15.05
N TYR A 533 -17.87 13.41 -14.55
CA TYR A 533 -17.49 12.22 -15.31
C TYR A 533 -18.54 11.82 -16.34
N GLN A 534 -19.82 12.00 -16.05
CA GLN A 534 -20.90 11.79 -17.02
C GLN A 534 -20.70 12.62 -18.30
N LYS A 535 -20.24 13.89 -18.17
CA LYS A 535 -19.92 14.75 -19.33
C LYS A 535 -18.71 14.27 -20.16
N ARG A 536 -17.88 13.39 -19.61
CA ARG A 536 -16.72 12.81 -20.31
C ARG A 536 -17.12 11.64 -21.20
N PHE A 537 -18.17 10.92 -20.82
CA PHE A 537 -18.71 9.84 -21.64
C PHE A 537 -19.46 10.42 -22.84
N GLY A 538 -19.35 9.75 -23.98
CA GLY A 538 -19.93 10.20 -25.24
C GLY A 538 -19.91 9.12 -26.30
N GLY A 539 -20.82 9.25 -27.28
CA GLY A 539 -20.94 8.29 -28.38
C GLY A 539 -21.39 6.91 -27.90
N MET A 540 -20.61 5.87 -28.23
CA MET A 540 -20.94 4.45 -28.00
C MET A 540 -20.76 3.97 -26.54
N SER A 541 -20.30 4.85 -25.65
CA SER A 541 -20.10 4.56 -24.21
C SER A 541 -21.32 4.91 -23.35
N VAL A 542 -22.41 5.35 -24.00
CA VAL A 542 -23.60 5.87 -23.33
C VAL A 542 -24.84 5.25 -23.96
N THR A 543 -25.63 4.55 -23.15
CA THR A 543 -26.93 3.98 -23.55
C THR A 543 -28.04 4.79 -22.88
N LYS A 544 -28.88 5.47 -23.69
CA LYS A 544 -30.01 6.28 -23.19
C LYS A 544 -31.34 5.77 -23.74
N GLY A 545 -32.40 5.94 -22.96
CA GLY A 545 -33.75 5.76 -23.45
C GLY A 545 -34.82 6.14 -22.44
N ASP A 546 -35.97 6.54 -22.96
CA ASP A 546 -37.13 6.92 -22.17
C ASP A 546 -38.04 5.70 -21.95
N ILE A 547 -38.51 5.53 -20.72
CA ILE A 547 -39.25 4.36 -20.24
C ILE A 547 -40.51 4.85 -19.53
N CYS A 548 -41.64 4.21 -19.84
CA CYS A 548 -42.88 4.42 -19.11
C CYS A 548 -42.95 3.45 -17.92
N MET A 549 -42.88 4.00 -16.71
CA MET A 549 -42.98 3.30 -15.42
C MET A 549 -44.40 2.82 -15.14
N ASN A 550 -44.54 1.61 -14.61
CA ASN A 550 -45.85 1.09 -14.18
C ASN A 550 -46.14 1.32 -12.68
N GLN A 551 -45.13 1.53 -11.82
CA GLN A 551 -45.32 1.66 -10.36
C GLN A 551 -44.42 2.72 -9.69
N CYS A 552 -44.92 3.34 -8.60
CA CYS A 552 -44.27 4.44 -7.87
C CYS A 552 -43.47 4.00 -6.62
N SER A 553 -42.15 4.22 -6.68
CA SER A 553 -41.39 5.12 -5.79
C SER A 553 -40.59 4.67 -4.55
N ASN A 554 -40.65 3.44 -4.01
CA ASN A 554 -39.72 3.06 -2.90
C ASN A 554 -38.96 1.73 -3.07
N SER A 555 -39.36 0.86 -4.01
CA SER A 555 -38.71 -0.44 -4.25
C SER A 555 -37.54 -0.38 -5.24
N ILE A 556 -37.44 0.69 -6.04
CA ILE A 556 -36.49 0.79 -7.16
C ILE A 556 -35.05 0.64 -6.67
N ASP A 557 -34.70 1.26 -5.54
CA ASP A 557 -33.33 1.22 -5.01
C ASP A 557 -32.98 -0.20 -4.55
N HIS A 558 -33.93 -0.90 -3.94
CA HIS A 558 -33.76 -2.30 -3.54
C HIS A 558 -33.64 -3.22 -4.76
N GLN A 559 -34.48 -3.05 -5.77
CA GLN A 559 -34.45 -3.85 -7.00
C GLN A 559 -33.18 -3.59 -7.82
N ILE A 560 -32.65 -2.36 -7.84
CA ILE A 560 -31.38 -2.03 -8.48
C ILE A 560 -30.20 -2.60 -7.68
N LEU A 561 -30.25 -2.56 -6.34
CA LEU A 561 -29.26 -3.24 -5.50
C LEU A 561 -29.27 -4.75 -5.73
N GLU A 562 -30.47 -5.34 -5.86
CA GLU A 562 -30.67 -6.76 -6.14
C GLU A 562 -30.23 -7.14 -7.55
N GLY A 563 -30.55 -6.35 -8.58
CA GLY A 563 -30.27 -6.68 -9.98
C GLY A 563 -28.88 -6.26 -10.48
N CYS A 564 -28.36 -5.11 -10.05
CA CYS A 564 -27.18 -4.46 -10.63
C CYS A 564 -26.01 -4.27 -9.67
N ASN A 565 -26.21 -4.43 -8.35
CA ASN A 565 -25.17 -4.25 -7.33
C ASN A 565 -24.43 -2.89 -7.37
N LEU A 566 -25.15 -1.82 -7.74
CA LEU A 566 -24.60 -0.45 -7.78
C LEU A 566 -24.92 0.30 -6.49
N ASN A 567 -24.01 1.18 -6.06
CA ASN A 567 -24.25 1.97 -4.86
C ASN A 567 -25.10 3.21 -5.17
N PRO A 568 -26.23 3.44 -4.46
CA PRO A 568 -26.98 4.69 -4.59
C PRO A 568 -26.18 5.87 -4.03
N ILE A 569 -26.17 6.97 -4.78
CA ILE A 569 -25.56 8.24 -4.39
C ILE A 569 -26.67 9.15 -3.84
N PRO A 570 -26.49 9.74 -2.63
CA PRO A 570 -27.45 10.70 -2.12
C PRO A 570 -27.48 11.95 -3.00
N THR A 571 -28.64 12.24 -3.58
CA THR A 571 -28.87 13.40 -4.46
C THR A 571 -29.66 14.49 -3.75
N SER A 572 -29.42 15.74 -4.15
CA SER A 572 -30.18 16.89 -3.63
C SER A 572 -31.61 16.96 -4.20
N ASN A 573 -31.84 16.36 -5.37
CA ASN A 573 -33.12 16.37 -6.08
C ASN A 573 -33.85 15.03 -5.94
N GLN A 574 -35.08 15.05 -5.44
CA GLN A 574 -35.90 13.84 -5.23
C GLN A 574 -36.34 13.16 -6.54
N HIS A 575 -36.30 13.88 -7.67
CA HIS A 575 -36.66 13.36 -9.00
C HIS A 575 -35.49 12.72 -9.75
N THR A 576 -34.28 12.71 -9.18
CA THR A 576 -33.10 12.12 -9.80
C THR A 576 -32.45 11.10 -8.88
N LYS A 577 -32.29 9.87 -9.36
CA LYS A 577 -31.56 8.81 -8.65
C LYS A 577 -30.29 8.47 -9.41
N LEU A 578 -29.16 8.50 -8.72
CA LEU A 578 -27.84 8.26 -9.27
C LEU A 578 -27.23 7.03 -8.61
N TYR A 579 -26.56 6.20 -9.42
CA TYR A 579 -25.86 5.02 -8.94
C TYR A 579 -24.47 4.92 -9.57
N ALA A 580 -23.52 4.42 -8.79
CA ALA A 580 -22.16 4.19 -9.26
C ALA A 580 -21.61 2.82 -8.86
N GLY A 581 -20.77 2.28 -9.74
CA GLY A 581 -20.00 1.07 -9.49
C GLY A 581 -18.81 0.98 -10.44
N ILE A 582 -18.02 -0.07 -10.28
CA ILE A 582 -16.90 -0.42 -11.16
C ILE A 582 -17.00 -1.88 -11.57
N THR A 583 -16.49 -2.22 -12.75
CA THR A 583 -16.39 -3.62 -13.17
C THR A 583 -15.32 -4.37 -12.36
N ALA A 584 -15.51 -5.67 -12.14
CA ALA A 584 -14.62 -6.46 -11.29
C ALA A 584 -13.21 -6.64 -11.89
N SER A 585 -13.09 -6.92 -13.19
CA SER A 585 -11.80 -7.29 -13.80
C SER A 585 -10.99 -6.06 -14.23
N LYS A 586 -11.59 -5.12 -14.97
CA LYS A 586 -10.89 -3.95 -15.53
C LYS A 586 -11.06 -2.68 -14.71
N LYS A 587 -11.91 -2.67 -13.68
CA LYS A 587 -12.24 -1.49 -12.86
C LYS A 587 -12.79 -0.32 -13.70
N SER A 588 -13.50 -0.62 -14.79
CA SER A 588 -14.15 0.40 -15.61
C SER A 588 -15.31 1.02 -14.83
N LEU A 589 -15.38 2.35 -14.82
CA LEU A 589 -16.44 3.10 -14.13
C LEU A 589 -17.79 2.87 -14.83
N VAL A 590 -18.82 2.64 -14.02
CA VAL A 590 -20.22 2.52 -14.45
C VAL A 590 -21.05 3.53 -13.69
N LEU A 591 -21.71 4.41 -14.42
CA LEU A 591 -22.60 5.43 -13.88
C LEU A 591 -24.01 5.19 -14.42
N VAL A 592 -25.01 5.30 -13.55
CA VAL A 592 -26.42 5.17 -13.94
C VAL A 592 -27.17 6.37 -13.41
N SER A 593 -27.86 7.08 -14.30
CA SER A 593 -28.75 8.17 -13.94
C SER A 593 -30.18 7.87 -14.36
N ILE A 594 -31.09 8.00 -13.40
CA ILE A 594 -32.53 7.84 -13.57
C ILE A 594 -33.18 9.19 -13.25
N ILE A 595 -33.76 9.83 -14.26
CA ILE A 595 -34.43 11.13 -14.12
C ILE A 595 -35.93 10.94 -14.34
N ILE A 596 -36.73 11.28 -13.34
CA ILE A 596 -38.18 11.15 -13.33
C ILE A 596 -38.78 12.49 -13.78
N GLN A 597 -39.35 12.55 -14.99
CA GLN A 597 -39.70 13.83 -15.64
C GLN A 597 -41.16 14.28 -15.37
N SER A 598 -42.15 13.38 -15.23
CA SER A 598 -43.52 13.52 -14.64
C SER A 598 -44.45 12.39 -15.13
N ASP A 599 -45.52 12.05 -14.38
CA ASP A 599 -46.54 10.99 -14.63
C ASP A 599 -46.05 9.79 -15.46
N ASN A 600 -45.17 8.99 -14.86
CA ASN A 600 -44.63 7.73 -15.35
C ASN A 600 -43.54 7.79 -16.44
N LEU A 601 -43.12 8.96 -16.94
CA LEU A 601 -41.99 9.01 -17.88
C LEU A 601 -40.65 9.15 -17.14
N VAL A 602 -39.75 8.19 -17.37
CA VAL A 602 -38.40 8.14 -16.80
C VAL A 602 -37.38 8.07 -17.91
N SER A 603 -36.43 9.01 -17.92
CA SER A 603 -35.25 8.92 -18.79
C SER A 603 -34.14 8.19 -18.06
N LEU A 604 -33.73 7.03 -18.59
CA LEU A 604 -32.65 6.21 -18.11
C LEU A 604 -31.40 6.45 -18.97
N GLU A 605 -30.26 6.66 -18.31
CA GLU A 605 -28.96 6.78 -18.95
C GLU A 605 -27.95 5.93 -18.17
N VAL A 606 -27.22 5.09 -18.90
CA VAL A 606 -26.15 4.22 -18.39
C VAL A 606 -24.87 4.59 -19.14
N ASP A 607 -23.84 4.95 -18.39
CA ASP A 607 -22.54 5.34 -18.90
C ASP A 607 -21.50 4.29 -18.50
N CYS A 608 -20.87 3.66 -19.49
CA CYS A 608 -19.79 2.70 -19.30
C CYS A 608 -18.92 2.58 -20.56
N ASP A 609 -17.61 2.45 -20.39
CA ASP A 609 -16.69 2.19 -21.51
C ASP A 609 -16.95 0.84 -22.22
N HIS A 610 -17.63 -0.09 -21.54
CA HIS A 610 -18.01 -1.40 -22.08
C HIS A 610 -19.48 -1.42 -22.53
N MET A 611 -19.68 -1.23 -23.83
CA MET A 611 -21.00 -1.19 -24.47
C MET A 611 -21.90 -2.39 -24.10
N MET A 612 -21.37 -3.62 -24.09
CA MET A 612 -22.15 -4.81 -23.73
C MET A 612 -22.67 -4.80 -22.29
N ILE A 613 -21.90 -4.21 -21.36
CA ILE A 613 -22.29 -4.04 -19.96
C ILE A 613 -23.31 -2.92 -19.86
N SER A 614 -23.09 -1.81 -20.57
CA SER A 614 -24.04 -0.70 -20.67
C SER A 614 -25.43 -1.17 -21.14
N ASP A 615 -25.48 -1.91 -22.25
CA ASP A 615 -26.74 -2.40 -22.84
C ASP A 615 -27.42 -3.46 -21.98
N SER A 616 -26.64 -4.34 -21.34
CA SER A 616 -27.17 -5.34 -20.42
C SER A 616 -27.75 -4.69 -19.16
N LEU A 617 -27.05 -3.73 -18.54
CA LEU A 617 -27.55 -2.97 -17.40
C LEU A 617 -28.78 -2.14 -17.78
N PHE A 618 -28.77 -1.49 -18.94
CA PHE A 618 -29.92 -0.75 -19.44
C PHE A 618 -31.15 -1.66 -19.57
N SER A 619 -30.98 -2.87 -20.11
CA SER A 619 -32.07 -3.85 -20.25
C SER A 619 -32.59 -4.33 -18.89
N ILE A 620 -31.69 -4.66 -17.95
CA ILE A 620 -32.06 -5.10 -16.59
C ILE A 620 -32.83 -3.99 -15.85
N ILE A 621 -32.31 -2.76 -15.88
CA ILE A 621 -32.95 -1.63 -15.20
C ILE A 621 -34.28 -1.31 -15.88
N LYS A 622 -34.35 -1.38 -17.21
CA LYS A 622 -35.62 -1.21 -17.93
C LYS A 622 -36.67 -2.25 -17.53
N GLU A 623 -36.29 -3.51 -17.39
CA GLU A 623 -37.20 -4.55 -16.88
C GLU A 623 -37.67 -4.25 -15.46
N ILE A 624 -36.76 -3.84 -14.56
CA ILE A 624 -37.09 -3.42 -13.18
C ILE A 624 -38.06 -2.23 -13.13
N LEU A 625 -37.90 -1.27 -14.05
CA LEU A 625 -38.75 -0.08 -14.13
C LEU A 625 -40.15 -0.38 -14.74
N ILE A 626 -40.27 -1.44 -15.53
CA ILE A 626 -41.52 -1.88 -16.17
C ILE A 626 -42.29 -2.89 -15.31
N SER A 627 -41.58 -3.75 -14.56
CA SER A 627 -42.15 -4.73 -13.63
C SER A 627 -42.87 -4.07 -12.46
#